data_AF-A0AAC8W4Z4-F1
#
_entry.id   AF-A0AAC8W4Z4-F1
#
_cell.length_a   1.000
_cell.length_b   1.000
_cell.length_c   1.000
_cell.angle_alpha   90.00
_cell.angle_beta   90.00
_cell.angle_gamma   90.00
#
_symmetry.space_group_name_H-M   'P 1'
#
loop_
_entity.id
_entity.type
_entity.pdbx_description
1 polymer ?
#
loop_
_entity_poly.entity_id
_entity_poly.type
_entity_poly.pdbx_seq_one_letter_code
_entity_poly.pdbx_strand_id
1 'polypeptide(L)'
;MTGPRDLDPGIALSLACGRVLTGKPHEDDRAALAEAIFAVPDRPSAARGLAQVATAWLSGDFDNRALVAALTVFNAPFCDGRSAGRRPHPPAAPGAQMPRAAATHAARVAQALED
;
A
#
# COMPACT_ATOMS: atom_id res chain seq x y z
N MET A 1 -34.84 -3.94 0.12
CA MET A 1 -34.07 -3.56 1.33
C MET A 1 -32.60 -3.71 1.02
N THR A 2 -31.96 -2.61 0.62
CA THR A 2 -30.52 -2.58 0.32
C THR A 2 -29.83 -2.30 1.65
N GLY A 3 -29.34 -3.34 2.34
CA GLY A 3 -28.49 -3.16 3.53
C GLY A 3 -27.27 -2.29 3.19
N PRO A 4 -26.66 -1.60 4.17
CA PRO A 4 -25.42 -0.89 3.95
C PRO A 4 -24.42 -1.89 3.36
N ARG A 5 -24.13 -1.71 2.07
CA ARG A 5 -23.32 -2.60 1.25
C ARG A 5 -22.03 -2.92 2.01
N ASP A 6 -21.67 -4.20 2.09
CA ASP A 6 -20.40 -4.74 2.56
C ASP A 6 -19.23 -3.88 2.05
N LEU A 7 -18.87 -2.86 2.83
CA LEU A 7 -17.67 -2.08 2.57
C LEU A 7 -16.50 -3.00 2.85
N ASP A 8 -15.52 -3.01 1.94
CA ASP A 8 -14.25 -3.68 2.20
C ASP A 8 -13.73 -3.25 3.59
N PRO A 9 -13.37 -4.19 4.49
CA PRO A 9 -12.96 -3.87 5.85
C PRO A 9 -11.79 -2.86 5.91
N GLY A 10 -10.89 -2.87 4.93
CA GLY A 10 -9.81 -1.89 4.84
C GLY A 10 -10.32 -0.48 4.53
N ILE A 11 -11.30 -0.35 3.63
CA ILE A 11 -11.94 0.94 3.34
C ILE A 11 -12.75 1.44 4.55
N ALA A 12 -13.50 0.55 5.22
CA ALA A 12 -14.22 0.90 6.44
C ALA A 12 -13.27 1.40 7.54
N LEU A 13 -12.13 0.73 7.72
CA LEU A 13 -11.08 1.16 8.64
C LEU A 13 -10.46 2.52 8.26
N SER A 14 -10.15 2.73 6.98
CA SER A 14 -9.62 4.01 6.48
C SER A 14 -10.56 5.18 6.80
N LEU A 15 -11.87 4.99 6.61
CA LEU A 15 -12.89 5.99 6.95
C LEU A 15 -12.98 6.24 8.45
N ALA A 16 -12.93 5.20 9.29
CA ALA A 16 -12.96 5.34 10.75
C ALA A 16 -11.71 6.09 11.26
N CYS A 17 -10.53 5.77 10.74
CA CYS A 17 -9.30 6.51 11.01
C CYS A 17 -9.44 7.98 10.62
N GLY A 18 -10.02 8.27 9.45
CA GLY A 18 -10.29 9.64 9.02
C GLY A 18 -11.17 10.41 10.01
N ARG A 19 -12.26 9.80 10.49
CA ARG A 19 -13.20 10.43 11.43
C ARG A 19 -12.54 10.84 12.75
N VAL A 20 -11.76 9.93 13.35
CA VAL A 20 -11.07 10.24 14.62
C VAL A 20 -9.99 11.31 14.47
N LEU A 21 -9.47 11.51 13.25
CA LEU A 21 -8.46 12.52 12.94
C LEU A 21 -9.08 13.88 12.57
N THR A 22 -10.31 13.92 12.06
CA THR A 22 -11.02 15.16 11.71
C THR A 22 -11.77 15.73 12.91
N GLY A 23 -11.08 16.54 13.73
CA GLY A 23 -11.69 17.32 14.82
C GLY A 23 -11.41 16.76 16.22
N LYS A 24 -12.32 17.01 17.17
CA LYS A 24 -12.27 16.37 18.50
C LYS A 24 -12.94 15.00 18.37
N PRO A 25 -12.20 13.88 18.47
CA PRO A 25 -12.79 12.55 18.34
C PRO A 25 -13.87 12.37 19.42
N HIS A 26 -15.11 12.11 19.00
CA HIS A 26 -16.17 11.73 19.93
C HIS A 26 -15.93 10.30 20.42
N GLU A 27 -16.49 9.94 21.57
CA GLU A 27 -16.38 8.57 22.09
C GLU A 27 -16.94 7.54 21.08
N ASP A 28 -17.99 7.94 20.36
CA ASP A 28 -18.59 7.14 19.28
C ASP A 28 -17.62 6.89 18.10
N ASP A 29 -16.76 7.85 17.76
CA ASP A 29 -15.78 7.67 16.68
C ASP A 29 -14.70 6.67 17.08
N ARG A 30 -14.30 6.68 18.36
CA ARG A 30 -13.34 5.70 18.91
C ARG A 30 -13.95 4.30 18.96
N ALA A 31 -15.22 4.19 19.35
CA ALA A 31 -15.93 2.91 19.33
C ALA A 31 -16.07 2.37 17.90
N ALA A 32 -16.45 3.22 16.93
CA ALA A 32 -16.53 2.84 15.53
C ALA A 32 -15.17 2.42 14.95
N LEU A 33 -14.08 3.06 15.38
CA LEU A 33 -12.73 2.65 15.00
C LEU A 33 -12.37 1.27 15.57
N ALA A 34 -12.72 0.97 16.82
CA ALA A 34 -12.47 -0.33 17.42
C ALA A 34 -13.22 -1.46 16.69
N GLU A 35 -14.49 -1.24 16.35
CA GLU A 35 -15.28 -2.18 15.54
C GLU A 35 -14.67 -2.39 14.15
N ALA A 36 -14.21 -1.31 13.49
CA ALA A 36 -13.57 -1.41 12.19
C ALA A 36 -12.24 -2.17 12.24
N ILE A 37 -11.46 -2.04 13.32
CA ILE A 37 -10.24 -2.83 13.56
C ILE A 37 -10.58 -4.32 13.67
N PHE A 38 -11.62 -4.66 14.44
CA PHE A 38 -12.04 -6.04 14.64
C PHE A 38 -12.53 -6.70 13.34
N ALA A 39 -13.15 -5.92 12.45
CA ALA A 39 -13.60 -6.39 11.15
C ALA A 39 -12.46 -6.71 10.16
N VAL A 40 -11.21 -6.29 10.42
CA VAL A 40 -10.08 -6.58 9.53
C VAL A 40 -9.63 -8.04 9.69
N PRO A 41 -9.61 -8.84 8.60
CA PRO A 41 -9.17 -10.23 8.67
C PRO A 41 -7.72 -10.36 9.14
N ASP A 42 -7.45 -11.36 9.98
CA ASP A 42 -6.11 -11.63 10.51
C ASP A 42 -5.23 -12.37 9.48
N ARG A 43 -4.85 -11.63 8.44
CA ARG A 43 -3.93 -12.08 7.38
C ARG A 43 -3.02 -10.93 6.93
N PRO A 44 -1.82 -11.22 6.40
CA PRO A 44 -0.91 -10.18 5.92
C PRO A 44 -1.56 -9.31 4.84
N SER A 45 -1.75 -8.03 5.13
CA SER A 45 -2.36 -7.05 4.22
C SER A 45 -2.08 -5.61 4.67
N ALA A 46 -2.23 -4.65 3.75
CA ALA A 46 -2.11 -3.22 4.08
C ALA A 46 -3.16 -2.79 5.13
N ALA A 47 -4.38 -3.32 5.06
CA ALA A 47 -5.43 -3.09 6.04
C ALA A 47 -5.03 -3.58 7.43
N ARG A 48 -4.36 -4.75 7.52
CA ARG A 48 -3.85 -5.27 8.80
C ARG A 48 -2.78 -4.37 9.40
N GLY A 49 -1.86 -3.84 8.58
CA GLY A 49 -0.87 -2.86 9.02
C GLY A 49 -1.52 -1.58 9.56
N LEU A 50 -2.53 -1.04 8.86
CA LEU A 50 -3.31 0.11 9.35
C LEU A 50 -4.03 -0.21 10.67
N ALA A 51 -4.62 -1.40 10.80
CA ALA A 51 -5.33 -1.84 11.99
C ALA A 51 -4.42 -1.92 13.23
N GLN A 52 -3.17 -2.36 13.04
CA GLN A 52 -2.17 -2.40 14.12
C GLN A 52 -1.81 -0.99 14.60
N VAL A 53 -1.58 -0.05 13.68
CA VAL A 53 -1.31 1.35 14.03
C VAL A 53 -2.51 1.99 14.72
N ALA A 54 -3.72 1.74 14.23
CA ALA A 54 -4.96 2.24 14.85
C ALA A 54 -5.20 1.65 16.25
N THR A 55 -4.83 0.39 16.48
CA THR A 55 -4.88 -0.25 17.81
C THR A 55 -3.90 0.44 18.76
N ALA A 56 -2.65 0.63 18.34
CA ALA A 56 -1.64 1.33 19.14
C ALA A 56 -2.04 2.78 19.43
N TRP A 57 -2.71 3.44 18.49
CA TRP A 57 -3.28 4.78 18.70
C TRP A 57 -4.40 4.79 19.75
N LEU A 58 -5.31 3.80 19.73
CA LEU A 58 -6.36 3.67 20.75
C LEU A 58 -5.78 3.42 22.15
N SER A 59 -4.69 2.67 22.25
CA SER A 59 -3.95 2.43 23.50
C SER A 59 -3.11 3.63 23.97
N GLY A 60 -2.93 4.66 23.12
CA GLY A 60 -2.13 5.83 23.42
C GLY A 60 -0.62 5.66 23.19
N ASP A 61 -0.20 4.54 22.61
CA ASP A 61 1.21 4.26 22.28
C ASP A 61 1.70 5.09 21.08
N PHE A 62 0.78 5.44 20.17
CA PHE A 62 1.04 6.26 19.00
C PHE A 62 0.19 7.53 18.98
N ASP A 63 0.79 8.60 18.44
CA ASP A 63 0.12 9.88 18.28
C ASP A 63 -0.66 9.97 16.94
N ASN A 64 -1.37 11.09 16.75
CA ASN A 64 -2.12 11.34 15.53
C ASN A 64 -1.22 11.36 14.28
N ARG A 65 0.07 11.70 14.39
CA ARG A 65 0.97 11.78 13.22
C ARG A 65 1.27 10.38 12.68
N ALA A 66 1.52 9.42 13.58
CA ALA A 66 1.72 8.02 13.18
C ALA A 66 0.48 7.46 12.48
N LEU A 67 -0.72 7.75 13.01
CA LEU A 67 -1.97 7.31 12.40
C LEU A 67 -2.22 7.98 11.03
N VAL A 68 -1.95 9.28 10.89
CA VAL A 68 -2.03 10.01 9.61
C VAL A 68 -1.06 9.43 8.58
N ALA A 69 0.18 9.12 8.98
CA ALA A 69 1.18 8.54 8.08
C ALA A 69 0.74 7.17 7.58
N ALA A 70 0.28 6.29 8.48
CA ALA A 70 -0.23 4.97 8.12
C ALA A 70 -1.45 5.07 7.18
N LEU A 71 -2.37 5.99 7.48
CA LEU A 71 -3.55 6.23 6.64
C LEU A 71 -3.17 6.74 5.25
N THR A 72 -2.15 7.60 5.16
CA THR A 72 -1.63 8.12 3.88
C THR A 72 -1.03 7.00 3.04
N VAL A 73 -0.20 6.14 3.64
CA VAL A 73 0.40 4.98 2.95
C VAL A 73 -0.67 4.00 2.49
N PHE A 74 -1.66 3.71 3.35
CA PHE A 74 -2.78 2.85 3.00
C PHE A 74 -3.59 3.42 1.82
N ASN A 75 -3.85 4.73 1.83
CA ASN A 75 -4.68 5.38 0.82
C ASN A 75 -3.94 5.75 -0.48
N ALA A 76 -2.60 5.75 -0.49
CA ALA A 76 -1.79 6.14 -1.64
C ALA A 76 -2.20 5.47 -2.97
N PRO A 77 -2.48 4.14 -3.02
CA PRO A 77 -2.91 3.47 -4.25
C PRO A 77 -4.27 3.96 -4.80
N PHE A 78 -5.11 4.58 -3.98
CA PHE A 78 -6.42 5.08 -4.37
C PHE A 78 -6.39 6.57 -4.77
N CYS A 79 -5.44 7.33 -4.22
CA CYS A 79 -5.30 8.77 -4.49
C CYS A 79 -4.44 9.05 -5.72
N ASP A 80 -3.42 8.24 -5.98
CA ASP A 80 -2.67 8.30 -7.22
C ASP A 80 -3.52 7.68 -8.34
N GLY A 81 -4.28 8.51 -9.06
CA GLY A 81 -5.06 8.13 -10.24
C GLY A 81 -4.26 7.49 -11.40
N ARG A 82 -3.00 7.10 -11.18
CA ARG A 82 -2.25 6.19 -12.03
C ARG A 82 -2.58 4.75 -11.64
N SER A 83 -3.72 4.29 -12.17
CA SER A 83 -4.02 2.90 -12.54
C SER A 83 -3.09 1.83 -11.93
N ALA A 84 -3.65 0.98 -11.09
CA ALA A 84 -3.11 -0.35 -10.82
C ALA A 84 -2.71 -1.01 -12.15
N GLY A 85 -1.43 -0.97 -12.50
CA GLY A 85 -1.00 -1.25 -13.88
C GLY A 85 0.47 -1.02 -14.24
N ARG A 86 1.32 -0.48 -13.35
CA ARG A 86 2.77 -0.60 -13.56
C ARG A 86 3.31 -1.79 -12.78
N ARG A 87 3.29 -2.96 -13.44
CA ARG A 87 4.44 -3.88 -13.27
C ARG A 87 5.71 -3.05 -13.49
N PRO A 88 6.82 -3.30 -12.77
CA PRO A 88 8.09 -2.71 -13.13
C PRO A 88 8.37 -3.08 -14.59
N HIS A 89 8.21 -2.13 -15.50
CA HIS A 89 8.76 -2.28 -16.84
C HIS A 89 10.27 -2.35 -16.62
N PRO A 90 10.96 -3.43 -17.04
CA PRO A 90 12.41 -3.36 -17.12
C PRO A 90 12.76 -2.17 -18.01
N PRO A 91 13.76 -1.35 -17.64
CA PRO A 91 14.09 -0.16 -18.40
C PRO A 91 14.36 -0.58 -19.85
N ALA A 92 13.58 -0.03 -20.78
CA ALA A 92 13.86 -0.17 -22.19
C ALA A 92 15.22 0.51 -22.44
N ALA A 93 16.24 -0.30 -22.75
CA ALA A 93 17.53 0.22 -23.15
C ALA A 93 17.33 1.09 -24.41
N PRO A 94 17.93 2.28 -24.48
CA PRO A 94 17.83 3.12 -25.66
C PRO A 94 18.67 2.48 -26.77
N GLY A 95 18.02 1.99 -27.82
CA GLY A 95 18.72 1.52 -29.02
C GLY A 95 18.03 0.40 -29.77
N ALA A 96 16.84 0.65 -30.32
CA ALA A 96 16.32 -0.19 -31.40
C ALA A 96 16.83 0.35 -32.75
N GLN A 97 18.04 -0.06 -33.13
CA GLN A 97 18.39 -0.26 -34.54
C GLN A 97 19.02 -1.66 -34.66
N MET A 98 18.26 -2.58 -35.25
CA MET A 98 18.74 -3.87 -35.77
C MET A 98 19.63 -3.64 -37.02
N PRO A 99 20.35 -4.64 -37.58
CA PRO A 99 20.68 -5.98 -37.09
C PRO A 99 22.18 -6.33 -37.24
N ARG A 100 22.84 -6.90 -36.22
CA ARG A 100 24.07 -7.67 -36.48
C ARG A 100 24.35 -8.66 -35.35
N ALA A 101 24.37 -9.94 -35.74
CA ALA A 101 24.96 -11.09 -35.06
C ALA A 101 24.86 -11.11 -33.52
N ALA A 102 23.98 -11.96 -32.99
CA ALA A 102 23.95 -12.32 -31.58
C ALA A 102 25.26 -13.01 -31.18
N ALA A 103 26.28 -12.22 -30.82
CA ALA A 103 27.45 -12.70 -30.11
C ALA A 103 27.01 -13.02 -28.68
N THR A 104 26.73 -14.29 -28.45
CA THR A 104 26.41 -14.82 -27.12
C THR A 104 27.56 -14.54 -26.16
N HIS A 105 27.24 -14.42 -24.88
CA HIS A 105 28.18 -14.11 -23.80
C HIS A 105 29.46 -14.99 -23.84
N ALA A 106 29.35 -16.23 -24.30
CA ALA A 106 30.46 -17.16 -24.52
C ALA A 106 31.54 -16.61 -25.48
N ALA A 107 31.15 -15.92 -26.56
CA ALA A 107 32.10 -15.34 -27.51
C ALA A 107 32.89 -14.17 -26.92
N ARG A 108 32.30 -13.41 -25.99
CA ARG A 108 32.97 -12.31 -25.29
C ARG A 108 33.95 -12.78 -24.22
N VAL A 109 33.71 -13.95 -23.61
CA VAL A 109 34.62 -14.52 -22.61
C VAL A 109 35.85 -15.15 -23.27
N ALA A 110 35.71 -15.77 -24.44
CA ALA A 110 36.84 -16.32 -25.17
C ALA A 110 37.87 -15.25 -25.58
N GLN A 111 37.40 -14.09 -26.08
CA GLN A 111 38.27 -12.99 -26.51
C GLN A 111 39.05 -12.31 -25.37
N ALA A 112 38.63 -12.45 -24.11
CA ALA A 112 39.28 -11.83 -22.96
C ALA A 112 40.39 -12.70 -22.35
N LEU A 113 40.59 -13.93 -22.85
CA LEU A 113 41.59 -14.87 -22.36
C LEU A 113 42.78 -15.06 -23.31
N GLU A 114 42.78 -14.39 -24.47
CA GLU A 114 43.84 -14.47 -25.48
C GLU A 114 44.78 -13.25 -25.53
N ASP A 115 44.77 -12.39 -24.49
CA ASP A 115 45.78 -11.33 -24.29
C ASP A 115 46.82 -11.74 -23.23
#